data_AF-A0A9D4JIB7-F1
#
_entry.id   AF-A0A9D4JIB7-F1
#
_cell.length_a   1.000
_cell.length_b   1.000
_cell.length_c   1.000
_cell.angle_alpha   90.00
_cell.angle_beta   90.00
_cell.angle_gamma   90.00
#
_symmetry.space_group_name_H-M   'P 1'
#
loop_
_entity.id
_entity.type
_entity.pdbx_description
1 polymer ?
#
loop_
_entity_poly.entity_id
_entity_poly.type
_entity_poly.pdbx_seq_one_letter_code
_entity_poly.pdbx_strand_id
1 'polypeptide(L)' 'MKKLWTNLIPGKNMNADLIFHYHKELPKLLRGYHKCSREEAVRLAALIYRVKFGEDKTGLVNLV' A
#
# COMPACT_ATOMS: atom_id res chain seq x y z
N MET A 1 -0.45 -17.45 -7.09
CA MET A 1 0.07 -16.96 -5.79
C MET A 1 1.59 -17.06 -5.77
N LYS A 2 2.33 -15.95 -5.60
CA LYS A 2 3.78 -16.03 -5.36
C LYS A 2 4.03 -16.68 -3.99
N LYS A 3 4.70 -17.84 -3.98
CA LYS A 3 4.96 -18.68 -2.78
C LYS A 3 6.28 -18.32 -2.09
N LEU A 4 7.23 -17.72 -2.82
CA LEU A 4 8.53 -17.28 -2.33
C LEU A 4 8.81 -15.84 -2.78
N TRP A 5 9.28 -14.99 -1.87
CA TRP A 5 9.66 -13.60 -2.13
C TRP A 5 11.18 -13.49 -2.35
N THR A 6 11.68 -14.05 -3.44
CA THR A 6 13.07 -13.85 -3.87
C THR A 6 13.13 -12.79 -4.95
N ASN A 7 14.11 -11.87 -4.84
CA ASN A 7 14.47 -10.88 -5.85
C ASN A 7 13.29 -10.04 -6.37
N LEU A 8 12.37 -9.61 -5.48
CA LEU A 8 11.26 -8.74 -5.84
C LEU A 8 11.76 -7.30 -6.00
N ILE A 9 11.63 -6.75 -7.21
CA ILE A 9 11.98 -5.37 -7.53
C ILE A 9 10.69 -4.68 -7.99
N PRO A 10 10.11 -3.77 -7.18
CA PRO A 10 8.95 -2.99 -7.57
C PRO A 10 9.21 -2.24 -8.89
N GLY A 11 8.23 -2.19 -9.78
CA GLY A 11 8.30 -1.52 -11.08
C GLY A 11 8.86 -2.39 -12.22
N LYS A 12 9.57 -3.49 -11.93
CA LYS A 12 10.07 -4.41 -12.97
C LYS A 12 8.93 -5.14 -13.69
N ASN A 13 7.84 -5.43 -12.98
CA ASN A 13 6.63 -6.03 -13.55
C ASN A 13 5.40 -5.39 -12.92
N MET A 14 4.96 -4.28 -13.52
CA MET A 14 3.83 -3.49 -13.00
C MET A 14 2.54 -4.31 -12.86
N ASN A 15 2.26 -5.23 -13.78
CA ASN A 15 1.06 -6.07 -13.69
C ASN A 15 1.10 -6.97 -12.46
N ALA A 16 2.25 -7.59 -12.17
CA ALA A 16 2.41 -8.41 -10.98
C ALA A 16 2.34 -7.57 -9.69
N ASP A 17 2.89 -6.36 -9.72
CA ASP A 17 2.86 -5.43 -8.59
C ASP A 17 1.44 -5.01 -8.23
N LEU A 18 0.67 -4.59 -9.23
CA LEU A 18 -0.71 -4.12 -9.06
C LEU A 18 -1.66 -5.27 -8.71
N ILE A 19 -1.56 -6.41 -9.38
CA ILE A 19 -2.51 -7.53 -9.20
C ILE A 19 -2.20 -8.34 -7.94
N PHE A 20 -0.92 -8.53 -7.59
CA PHE A 20 -0.54 -9.47 -6.53
C PHE A 20 0.25 -8.83 -5.39
N HIS A 21 1.35 -8.11 -5.68
CA HIS A 21 2.28 -7.73 -4.61
C HIS A 21 1.66 -6.70 -3.66
N TYR A 22 1.02 -5.65 -4.19
CA TYR A 22 0.36 -4.64 -3.39
C TYR A 22 -0.71 -5.24 -2.46
N HIS A 23 -1.65 -6.01 -3.01
CA HIS A 23 -2.73 -6.60 -2.24
C HIS A 23 -2.27 -7.63 -1.20
N LYS A 24 -1.09 -8.25 -1.39
CA LYS A 24 -0.51 -9.17 -0.41
C LYS A 24 0.23 -8.45 0.72
N GLU A 25 0.93 -7.36 0.43
CA GLU A 25 1.69 -6.61 1.44
C GLU A 25 0.81 -5.67 2.26
N LEU A 26 -0.23 -5.09 1.65
CA LEU A 26 -1.17 -4.19 2.32
C LEU A 26 -1.74 -4.72 3.65
N PRO A 27 -2.28 -5.95 3.75
CA PRO A 27 -2.79 -6.45 5.04
C PRO A 27 -1.68 -6.69 6.08
N LYS A 28 -0.43 -6.93 5.68
CA LYS A 28 0.69 -7.06 6.61
C LYS A 28 1.07 -5.71 7.20
N LEU A 29 1.06 -4.66 6.35
CA LEU A 29 1.23 -3.27 6.77
C LEU A 29 0.14 -2.86 7.77
N LEU A 30 -1.13 -3.08 7.44
CA LEU A 30 -2.26 -2.68 8.28
C LEU A 30 -2.33 -3.46 9.61
N ARG A 31 -1.78 -4.68 9.67
CA ARG A 31 -1.66 -5.46 10.92
C ARG A 31 -0.48 -5.03 11.79
N GLY A 32 0.38 -4.12 11.32
CA GLY A 32 1.50 -3.61 12.09
C GLY A 32 2.71 -4.53 12.17
N TYR A 33 2.90 -5.43 11.19
CA TYR A 33 4.07 -6.32 11.18
C TYR A 33 5.40 -5.61 10.85
N HIS A 34 5.34 -4.36 10.40
CA HIS A 34 6.49 -3.56 10.03
C HIS A 34 6.75 -2.49 11.08
N LYS A 35 8.02 -2.28 11.43
CA LYS A 35 8.44 -1.07 12.14
C LYS A 35 8.28 0.11 11.17
N CYS A 36 7.39 1.02 11.51
CA CYS A 36 7.03 2.17 10.67
C CYS A 36 6.96 3.41 11.56
N SER A 37 7.59 4.51 11.14
CA SER A 37 7.43 5.79 11.83
C SER A 37 6.05 6.37 11.57
N ARG A 38 5.64 7.35 12.39
CA ARG A 38 4.37 8.04 12.19
C ARG A 38 4.33 8.76 10.84
N GLU A 39 5.44 9.37 10.44
CA GLU A 39 5.56 10.11 9.18
C GLU A 39 5.45 9.18 7.97
N GLU A 40 6.09 8.01 8.04
CA GLU A 40 5.97 6.96 7.02
C GLU A 40 4.54 6.43 6.94
N ALA A 41 3.91 6.17 8.09
CA ALA A 41 2.54 5.69 8.15
C ALA A 41 1.55 6.67 7.50
N VAL A 42 1.70 7.96 7.76
CA VAL A 42 0.88 9.02 7.13
C VAL A 42 1.06 9.03 5.62
N ARG A 43 2.30 8.95 5.11
CA ARG A 43 2.57 8.90 3.66
C ARG A 43 1.96 7.65 3.02
N LEU A 44 2.14 6.49 3.64
CA LEU A 44 1.58 5.23 3.14
C LEU A 44 0.05 5.26 3.16
N ALA A 45 -0.56 5.80 4.21
CA ALA A 45 -2.00 5.97 4.30
C ALA A 45 -2.55 6.86 3.17
N ALA A 46 -1.88 7.97 2.85
CA ALA A 46 -2.25 8.83 1.74
C ALA A 46 -2.18 8.11 0.38
N LEU A 47 -1.15 7.28 0.16
CA LEU A 47 -1.03 6.47 -1.05
C LEU A 47 -2.13 5.40 -1.13
N ILE A 48 -2.41 4.69 -0.03
CA ILE A 48 -3.47 3.68 0.04
C ILE A 48 -4.84 4.31 -0.26
N TYR A 49 -5.11 5.49 0.31
CA TYR A 49 -6.32 6.24 0.05
C TYR A 49 -6.46 6.57 -1.44
N ARG A 50 -5.39 7.09 -2.06
CA ARG A 50 -5.37 7.40 -3.50
C ARG A 50 -5.61 6.17 -4.37
N VAL A 51 -5.08 5.00 -4.00
CA VAL A 51 -5.35 3.76 -4.74
C VAL A 51 -6.83 3.36 -4.66
N LYS A 52 -7.48 3.61 -3.51
CA LYS A 52 -8.87 3.20 -3.28
C LYS A 52 -9.91 4.18 -3.84
N PHE A 53 -9.65 5.48 -3.72
CA PHE A 53 -10.62 6.55 -4.02
C PHE A 53 -10.16 7.47 -5.17
N GLY A 54 -8.96 7.26 -5.72
CA GLY A 54 -8.44 8.10 -6.80
C GLY A 54 -8.18 9.53 -6.31
N GLU A 55 -8.78 10.50 -7.00
CA GLU A 55 -8.69 11.93 -6.66
C GLU A 55 -9.87 12.44 -5.84
N ASP A 56 -10.81 11.56 -5.49
CA ASP A 56 -11.92 11.92 -4.62
C ASP A 56 -11.41 12.25 -3.22
N LYS A 57 -11.59 13.50 -2.79
CA LYS A 57 -11.17 14.00 -1.48
C LYS A 57 -12.32 14.07 -0.48
N THR A 58 -13.54 13.72 -0.86
CA THR A 58 -14.72 13.83 0.02
C THR A 58 -14.55 13.07 1.33
N GLY A 59 -13.94 11.89 1.29
CA GLY A 59 -13.64 11.09 2.49
C GLY A 59 -12.52 11.64 3.38
N LEU A 60 -11.68 12.57 2.87
CA LEU A 60 -10.63 13.22 3.65
C LEU A 60 -11.14 14.42 4.45
N VAL A 61 -12.26 15.01 4.05
CA VAL A 61 -12.85 16.20 4.72
C VAL A 61 -13.27 15.87 6.16
N ASN A 62 -13.57 14.60 6.46
CA ASN A 62 -13.96 14.14 7.79
C ASN A 62 -12.79 13.76 8.71
N LEU A 63 -11.53 14.02 8.32
CA LEU A 63 -10.33 13.69 9.10
C LEU A 63 -9.72 14.87 9.87
N VAL A 64 -10.46 15.98 10.02
CA VAL A 64 -10.08 17.17 10.81
C VAL A 64 -11.05 17.39 11.95
#